data_AF-A0A535RL79-F1
#
_entry.id   AF-A0A535RL79-F1
#
_cell.length_a   1.000
_cell.length_b   1.000
_cell.length_c   1.000
_cell.angle_alpha   90.00
_cell.angle_beta   90.00
_cell.angle_gamma   90.00
#
_symmetry.space_group_name_H-M   'P 1'
#
loop_
_entity.id
_entity.type
_entity.pdbx_description
1 polymer ?
#
loop_
_entity_poly.entity_id
_entity_poly.type
_entity_poly.pdbx_seq_one_letter_code
_entity_poly.pdbx_strand_id
1 'polypeptide(L)'
;MRFLKIGATLLFVMTLTLVADPAATARSGPTAGPNNLVDLDHGALFPQNKQNEPSITRDPLTGALIAGANDEFSLDLCRGTTTPLATPCPFTPGRPISAFYRSLDGGSTWTGGYLPGFDTINRLSGGDPSLDVGPRRCGDGTFKWSCGSVVYYASLADPFGDKVGGEQVTVSRSYDDGASWANPVEATSTDNKSSFDDHEWIAVDRGATSRWFGRVHVFWAVFCYSCAGFGNVKLYVAHSDDEGRTWSSAVQVSAGNNNLAQGERETGQIAVSSAGTVEAFWTENADSKGKYPDTQVVATSTDGGKTFSAPITIATLTDYPLTGTPFDAVDLFNRVPGMSARVDCYPHPASDPSSTRVYAVWCDFAGSHGVVKAAVSTDGLTWTQLGTIADVTGRNAFFPAASVSPSGGVSVAFDALTTPPANDPWQTGTQVYDVYYVQSTPSGTFTAPIRVSTVSSNPDGSSYNNLKEQFLGDYIQIVSGPASAYIVWTDSRNATPCAAVDAYRTAVYGGSKTAVAPNPDTACASSFGNTDTIIAAVGY
;
A
#
# COMPACT_ATOMS: atom_id res chain seq x y z
N MET A 1 73.60 7.93 -56.88
CA MET A 1 72.40 8.72 -57.23
C MET A 1 71.35 8.50 -56.16
N ARG A 2 71.02 9.55 -55.42
CA ARG A 2 69.98 9.58 -54.37
C ARG A 2 68.63 9.80 -55.05
N PHE A 3 67.62 9.00 -54.74
CA PHE A 3 66.23 9.35 -55.03
C PHE A 3 65.49 9.63 -53.72
N LEU A 4 65.08 10.90 -53.66
CA LEU A 4 64.31 11.59 -52.65
C LEU A 4 62.87 11.05 -52.68
N LYS A 5 62.31 10.64 -51.53
CA LYS A 5 60.86 10.54 -51.36
C LYS A 5 60.45 11.50 -50.24
N ILE A 6 59.80 12.57 -50.67
CA ILE A 6 59.19 13.62 -49.87
C ILE A 6 57.89 13.05 -49.28
N GLY A 7 57.72 13.18 -47.97
CA GLY A 7 56.48 12.87 -47.28
C GLY A 7 55.40 13.90 -47.60
N ALA A 8 54.19 13.42 -47.90
CA ALA A 8 53.00 14.25 -47.95
C ALA A 8 52.26 14.13 -46.61
N THR A 9 52.29 15.21 -45.84
CA THR A 9 51.49 15.40 -44.63
C THR A 9 50.05 15.63 -45.05
N LEU A 10 49.15 14.69 -44.75
CA LEU A 10 47.71 14.89 -44.90
C LEU A 10 47.21 15.75 -43.72
N LEU A 11 46.76 16.97 -44.01
CA LEU A 11 46.10 17.84 -43.06
C LEU A 11 44.65 17.34 -42.87
N PHE A 12 44.36 16.70 -41.74
CA PHE A 12 42.99 16.33 -41.37
C PHE A 12 42.28 17.58 -40.84
N VAL A 13 41.42 18.17 -41.65
CA VAL A 13 40.48 19.21 -41.18
C VAL A 13 39.36 18.50 -40.44
N MET A 14 39.43 18.46 -39.11
CA MET A 14 38.28 18.10 -38.28
C MET A 14 37.24 19.23 -38.38
N THR A 15 36.22 19.03 -39.21
CA THR A 15 34.96 19.77 -39.09
C THR A 15 34.29 19.33 -37.80
N LEU A 16 34.35 20.19 -36.79
CA LEU A 16 33.60 20.05 -35.55
C LEU A 16 32.11 20.25 -35.87
N THR A 17 31.38 19.16 -36.15
CA THR A 17 29.93 19.18 -36.12
C THR A 17 29.51 19.28 -34.66
N LEU A 18 29.22 20.50 -34.21
CA LEU A 18 28.39 20.73 -33.04
C LEU A 18 27.04 20.09 -33.32
N VAL A 19 26.87 18.85 -32.86
CA VAL A 19 25.55 18.31 -32.61
C VAL A 19 25.01 19.18 -31.49
N ALA A 20 24.14 20.13 -31.83
CA ALA A 20 23.36 20.79 -30.81
C ALA A 20 22.61 19.67 -30.08
N ASP A 21 22.90 19.51 -28.78
CA ASP A 21 22.02 18.78 -27.89
C ASP A 21 20.59 19.27 -28.19
N PRO A 22 19.60 18.38 -28.32
CA PRO A 22 18.22 18.82 -28.33
C PRO A 22 18.08 19.69 -27.09
N ALA A 23 17.75 20.98 -27.30
CA ALA A 23 17.54 21.93 -26.23
C ALA A 23 16.75 21.21 -25.15
N ALA A 24 17.30 21.14 -23.93
CA ALA A 24 16.60 20.58 -22.80
C ALA A 24 15.22 21.23 -22.79
N THR A 25 14.20 20.50 -23.23
CA THR A 25 12.82 20.88 -23.04
C THR A 25 12.72 21.04 -21.54
N ALA A 26 12.48 22.27 -21.10
CA ALA A 26 12.18 22.54 -19.70
C ALA A 26 11.14 21.50 -19.30
N ARG A 27 11.52 20.55 -18.42
CA ARG A 27 10.59 19.57 -17.90
C ARG A 27 9.41 20.37 -17.37
N SER A 28 8.25 20.22 -18.03
CA SER A 28 7.00 20.69 -17.46
C SER A 28 6.88 20.05 -16.08
N GLY A 29 6.24 20.73 -15.13
CA GLY A 29 5.95 20.13 -13.84
C GLY A 29 5.23 18.77 -13.99
N PRO A 30 5.05 18.04 -12.89
CA PRO A 30 4.46 16.70 -12.94
C PRO A 30 3.16 16.71 -13.77
N THR A 31 3.02 15.73 -14.65
CA THR A 31 1.89 15.64 -15.58
C THR A 31 1.26 14.26 -15.47
N ALA A 32 -0.01 14.21 -15.03
CA ALA A 32 -0.77 12.97 -14.95
C ALA A 32 -1.17 12.47 -16.35
N GLY A 33 -0.92 11.18 -16.59
CA GLY A 33 -1.34 10.45 -17.78
C GLY A 33 -2.78 9.96 -17.68
N PRO A 34 -3.21 9.08 -18.62
CA PRO A 34 -4.53 8.48 -18.57
C PRO A 34 -4.69 7.57 -17.35
N ASN A 35 -5.95 7.38 -16.94
CA ASN A 35 -6.33 6.38 -15.94
C ASN A 35 -6.68 5.08 -16.68
N ASN A 36 -5.96 4.01 -16.39
CA ASN A 36 -6.14 2.70 -17.02
C ASN A 36 -6.61 1.68 -15.99
N LEU A 37 -7.48 0.76 -16.42
CA LEU A 37 -7.97 -0.34 -15.59
C LEU A 37 -6.90 -1.43 -15.45
N VAL A 38 -6.75 -1.96 -14.24
CA VAL A 38 -5.74 -2.97 -13.89
C VAL A 38 -6.36 -4.37 -13.77
N ASP A 39 -7.55 -4.46 -13.17
CA ASP A 39 -8.24 -5.72 -12.88
C ASP A 39 -8.97 -6.34 -14.09
N LEU A 40 -9.69 -7.44 -13.85
CA LEU A 40 -10.26 -8.31 -14.87
C LEU A 40 -11.79 -8.53 -14.74
N ASP A 41 -12.45 -7.97 -13.75
CA ASP A 41 -13.82 -8.35 -13.32
C ASP A 41 -14.97 -7.77 -14.18
N HIS A 42 -14.64 -6.88 -15.12
CA HIS A 42 -15.51 -6.12 -16.02
C HIS A 42 -16.99 -6.54 -16.08
N GLY A 43 -17.84 -5.80 -15.37
CA GLY A 43 -19.30 -5.94 -15.44
C GLY A 43 -19.87 -7.11 -14.62
N ALA A 44 -19.09 -7.66 -13.70
CA ALA A 44 -19.58 -8.57 -12.67
C ALA A 44 -20.51 -7.86 -11.66
N LEU A 45 -21.19 -8.65 -10.83
CA LEU A 45 -22.05 -8.17 -9.75
C LEU A 45 -21.32 -8.25 -8.41
N PHE A 46 -21.73 -7.46 -7.43
CA PHE A 46 -21.18 -7.57 -6.07
C PHE A 46 -21.35 -8.99 -5.48
N PRO A 47 -20.35 -9.56 -4.80
CA PRO A 47 -19.03 -8.98 -4.49
C PRO A 47 -17.96 -9.24 -5.57
N GLN A 48 -18.31 -9.91 -6.67
CA GLN A 48 -17.35 -10.26 -7.73
C GLN A 48 -16.76 -9.05 -8.46
N ASN A 49 -17.34 -7.87 -8.31
CA ASN A 49 -16.86 -6.63 -8.90
C ASN A 49 -16.07 -5.73 -7.92
N LYS A 50 -15.56 -6.32 -6.83
CA LYS A 50 -14.95 -5.59 -5.72
C LYS A 50 -13.46 -5.87 -5.66
N GLN A 51 -12.65 -4.85 -5.90
CA GLN A 51 -11.23 -4.82 -5.58
C GLN A 51 -10.92 -3.76 -4.53
N ASN A 52 -9.85 -3.98 -3.78
CA ASN A 52 -9.36 -3.05 -2.77
C ASN A 52 -7.89 -3.37 -2.42
N GLU A 53 -7.28 -2.49 -1.62
CA GLU A 53 -5.91 -2.67 -1.11
C GLU A 53 -4.88 -2.91 -2.24
N PRO A 54 -4.80 -2.03 -3.25
CA PRO A 54 -3.88 -2.24 -4.35
C PRO A 54 -2.44 -1.95 -3.94
N SER A 55 -1.53 -2.79 -4.44
CA SER A 55 -0.09 -2.64 -4.32
C SER A 55 0.57 -2.78 -5.69
N ILE A 56 1.74 -2.18 -5.89
CA ILE A 56 2.48 -2.12 -7.14
C ILE A 56 4.00 -2.08 -6.93
N THR A 57 4.71 -2.89 -7.70
CA THR A 57 6.15 -2.78 -7.88
C THR A 57 6.53 -2.68 -9.35
N ARG A 58 7.79 -2.34 -9.61
CA ARG A 58 8.34 -2.21 -10.96
C ARG A 58 9.69 -2.92 -11.02
N ASP A 59 9.84 -3.88 -11.92
CA ASP A 59 11.17 -4.46 -12.15
C ASP A 59 12.10 -3.36 -12.73
N PRO A 60 13.19 -2.98 -12.02
CA PRO A 60 14.13 -2.00 -12.53
C PRO A 60 14.85 -2.45 -13.82
N LEU A 61 14.97 -3.74 -14.08
CA LEU A 61 15.67 -4.30 -15.25
C LEU A 61 14.83 -4.28 -16.52
N THR A 62 13.57 -4.69 -16.43
CA THR A 62 12.68 -4.83 -17.60
C THR A 62 11.71 -3.67 -17.74
N GLY A 63 11.40 -2.99 -16.63
CA GLY A 63 10.38 -1.98 -16.55
C GLY A 63 8.95 -2.50 -16.49
N ALA A 64 8.77 -3.82 -16.36
CA ALA A 64 7.47 -4.43 -16.11
C ALA A 64 6.87 -3.87 -14.80
N LEU A 65 5.56 -3.63 -14.81
CA LEU A 65 4.79 -3.29 -13.62
C LEU A 65 4.04 -4.53 -13.17
N ILE A 66 4.09 -4.79 -11.86
CA ILE A 66 3.35 -5.88 -11.22
C ILE A 66 2.52 -5.25 -10.13
N ALA A 67 1.21 -5.48 -10.17
CA ALA A 67 0.28 -5.05 -9.14
C ALA A 67 -0.34 -6.25 -8.42
N GLY A 68 -0.73 -6.06 -7.17
CA GLY A 68 -1.61 -6.97 -6.42
C GLY A 68 -2.85 -6.22 -5.96
N ALA A 69 -3.94 -6.95 -5.74
CA ALA A 69 -5.12 -6.44 -5.06
C ALA A 69 -5.84 -7.58 -4.35
N ASN A 70 -6.65 -7.24 -3.36
CA ASN A 70 -7.77 -8.10 -2.98
C ASN A 70 -8.76 -8.08 -4.14
N ASP A 71 -9.02 -9.25 -4.74
CA ASP A 71 -9.94 -9.38 -5.87
C ASP A 71 -10.97 -10.48 -5.61
N GLU A 72 -12.20 -10.06 -5.44
CA GLU A 72 -13.31 -10.94 -5.09
C GLU A 72 -14.02 -11.55 -6.30
N PHE A 73 -13.50 -11.39 -7.52
CA PHE A 73 -14.09 -11.92 -8.76
C PHE A 73 -14.44 -13.40 -8.73
N SER A 74 -13.65 -14.22 -8.01
CA SER A 74 -13.90 -15.65 -7.86
C SER A 74 -14.94 -16.03 -6.80
N LEU A 75 -15.41 -15.09 -5.98
CA LEU A 75 -16.38 -15.37 -4.92
C LEU A 75 -17.76 -15.73 -5.52
N ASP A 76 -18.57 -16.47 -4.77
CA ASP A 76 -19.97 -16.67 -5.13
C ASP A 76 -20.78 -15.38 -4.87
N LEU A 77 -21.85 -15.17 -5.64
CA LEU A 77 -22.80 -14.08 -5.41
C LEU A 77 -23.49 -14.17 -4.04
N CYS A 78 -24.03 -13.04 -3.61
CA CYS A 78 -24.62 -12.88 -2.28
C CYS A 78 -25.80 -13.83 -2.06
N ARG A 79 -25.70 -14.63 -0.99
CA ARG A 79 -26.82 -15.39 -0.45
C ARG A 79 -27.62 -14.45 0.44
N GLY A 80 -28.73 -13.93 -0.07
CA GLY A 80 -29.65 -13.13 0.75
C GLY A 80 -29.94 -13.77 2.12
N THR A 81 -30.19 -12.95 3.13
CA THR A 81 -30.33 -13.40 4.52
C THR A 81 -31.65 -12.95 5.13
N THR A 82 -32.18 -13.71 6.09
CA THR A 82 -33.28 -13.28 6.98
C THR A 82 -32.81 -13.11 8.42
N THR A 83 -31.56 -13.47 8.71
CA THR A 83 -30.97 -13.37 10.04
C THR A 83 -30.50 -11.93 10.27
N PRO A 84 -30.96 -11.26 11.34
CA PRO A 84 -30.50 -9.90 11.65
C PRO A 84 -28.98 -9.79 11.69
N LEU A 85 -28.45 -8.73 11.10
CA LEU A 85 -27.03 -8.34 11.08
C LEU A 85 -26.04 -9.37 10.50
N ALA A 86 -26.53 -10.49 9.94
CA ALA A 86 -25.70 -11.46 9.24
C ALA A 86 -25.24 -10.93 7.88
N THR A 87 -24.02 -11.29 7.46
CA THR A 87 -23.54 -10.95 6.11
C THR A 87 -24.33 -11.70 5.04
N PRO A 88 -24.79 -11.02 3.97
CA PRO A 88 -25.37 -11.67 2.81
C PRO A 88 -24.31 -12.17 1.81
N CYS A 89 -23.04 -11.81 1.96
CA CYS A 89 -21.99 -12.05 0.95
C CYS A 89 -20.71 -12.64 1.59
N PRO A 90 -20.78 -13.74 2.36
CA PRO A 90 -19.60 -14.29 3.03
C PRO A 90 -18.53 -14.72 2.01
N PHE A 91 -17.25 -14.61 2.39
CA PHE A 91 -16.15 -15.20 1.64
C PHE A 91 -16.44 -16.68 1.39
N THR A 92 -16.44 -17.06 0.12
CA THR A 92 -16.74 -18.44 -0.28
C THR A 92 -15.50 -19.29 -0.02
N PRO A 93 -15.59 -20.32 0.84
CA PRO A 93 -14.43 -21.13 1.19
C PRO A 93 -13.76 -21.74 -0.05
N GLY A 94 -12.44 -21.60 -0.16
CA GLY A 94 -11.68 -22.13 -1.30
C GLY A 94 -11.60 -21.24 -2.53
N ARG A 95 -12.26 -20.07 -2.55
CA ARG A 95 -12.10 -19.10 -3.63
C ARG A 95 -10.90 -18.18 -3.33
N PRO A 96 -9.96 -18.02 -4.26
CA PRO A 96 -8.82 -17.14 -4.05
C PRO A 96 -9.22 -15.67 -4.14
N ILE A 97 -8.50 -14.82 -3.40
CA ILE A 97 -8.67 -13.36 -3.42
C ILE A 97 -7.35 -12.59 -3.55
N SER A 98 -6.19 -13.26 -3.44
CA SER A 98 -4.86 -12.67 -3.68
C SER A 98 -4.58 -12.63 -5.18
N ALA A 99 -5.07 -11.59 -5.87
CA ALA A 99 -4.85 -11.41 -7.30
C ALA A 99 -3.52 -10.73 -7.60
N PHE A 100 -2.97 -11.05 -8.76
CA PHE A 100 -1.83 -10.35 -9.34
C PHE A 100 -2.17 -9.89 -10.75
N TYR A 101 -1.60 -8.75 -11.13
CA TYR A 101 -1.71 -8.17 -12.46
C TYR A 101 -0.33 -7.76 -12.95
N ARG A 102 -0.10 -7.89 -14.24
CA ARG A 102 1.17 -7.59 -14.90
C ARG A 102 0.96 -6.76 -16.15
N SER A 103 1.77 -5.72 -16.30
CA SER A 103 1.86 -4.88 -17.49
C SER A 103 3.29 -4.80 -18.02
N LEU A 104 3.42 -4.88 -19.35
CA LEU A 104 4.68 -4.74 -20.09
C LEU A 104 4.77 -3.47 -20.94
N ASP A 105 3.73 -2.64 -20.93
CA ASP A 105 3.59 -1.47 -21.79
C ASP A 105 3.39 -0.18 -20.98
N GLY A 106 4.00 -0.14 -19.80
CA GLY A 106 3.96 1.03 -18.91
C GLY A 106 2.61 1.26 -18.24
N GLY A 107 1.83 0.20 -18.03
CA GLY A 107 0.54 0.26 -17.35
C GLY A 107 -0.64 0.57 -18.27
N SER A 108 -0.48 0.40 -19.59
CA SER A 108 -1.55 0.65 -20.56
C SER A 108 -2.49 -0.54 -20.69
N THR A 109 -1.94 -1.76 -20.64
CA THR A 109 -2.71 -3.01 -20.63
C THR A 109 -2.19 -3.96 -19.56
N TRP A 110 -3.10 -4.79 -19.05
CA TRP A 110 -2.84 -5.70 -17.93
C TRP A 110 -3.34 -7.11 -18.24
N THR A 111 -2.63 -8.09 -17.67
CA THR A 111 -3.02 -9.50 -17.62
C THR A 111 -2.81 -9.99 -16.20
N GLY A 112 -3.60 -10.95 -15.74
CA GLY A 112 -3.55 -11.34 -14.33
C GLY A 112 -4.20 -12.67 -14.04
N GLY A 113 -4.29 -12.95 -12.75
CA GLY A 113 -4.90 -14.14 -12.18
C GLY A 113 -4.71 -14.15 -10.67
N TYR A 114 -4.79 -15.33 -10.06
CA TYR A 114 -4.59 -15.50 -8.63
C TYR A 114 -3.29 -16.23 -8.32
N LEU A 115 -2.69 -15.89 -7.18
CA LEU A 115 -1.53 -16.60 -6.67
C LEU A 115 -1.86 -18.09 -6.41
N PRO A 116 -1.05 -19.04 -6.90
CA PRO A 116 -1.31 -20.47 -6.77
C PRO A 116 -0.74 -21.05 -5.46
N GLY A 117 -1.21 -22.24 -5.07
CA GLY A 117 -0.46 -23.13 -4.18
C GLY A 117 -0.64 -22.94 -2.67
N PHE A 118 -1.60 -22.13 -2.21
CA PHE A 118 -1.93 -22.00 -0.77
C PHE A 118 -2.35 -23.33 -0.13
N ASP A 119 -2.93 -24.24 -0.91
CA ASP A 119 -3.25 -25.60 -0.47
C ASP A 119 -2.01 -26.40 -0.04
N THR A 120 -0.83 -26.09 -0.61
CA THR A 120 0.43 -26.76 -0.26
C THR A 120 0.98 -26.39 1.12
N ILE A 121 0.53 -25.28 1.68
CA ILE A 121 0.78 -24.88 3.08
C ILE A 121 -0.45 -25.11 3.98
N ASN A 122 -1.44 -25.84 3.49
CA ASN A 122 -2.70 -26.09 4.18
C ASN A 122 -3.45 -24.79 4.58
N ARG A 123 -3.50 -23.80 3.67
CA ARG A 123 -4.18 -22.51 3.84
C ARG A 123 -5.04 -22.14 2.62
N LEU A 124 -5.85 -21.10 2.79
CA LEU A 124 -6.56 -20.38 1.73
C LEU A 124 -5.85 -19.06 1.44
N SER A 125 -6.11 -18.48 0.28
CA SER A 125 -5.63 -17.14 -0.08
C SER A 125 -6.45 -16.10 0.67
N GLY A 126 -5.78 -15.19 1.40
CA GLY A 126 -6.40 -14.19 2.28
C GLY A 126 -6.31 -12.74 1.79
N GLY A 127 -5.39 -12.42 0.86
CA GLY A 127 -5.30 -11.07 0.28
C GLY A 127 -4.16 -10.22 0.85
N ASP A 128 -4.44 -8.94 1.08
CA ASP A 128 -3.59 -7.86 1.64
C ASP A 128 -2.18 -7.75 1.00
N PRO A 129 -2.11 -7.41 -0.29
CA PRO A 129 -0.86 -7.51 -1.04
C PRO A 129 0.19 -6.46 -0.66
N SER A 130 1.43 -6.91 -0.46
CA SER A 130 2.61 -6.04 -0.46
C SER A 130 3.67 -6.56 -1.42
N LEU A 131 4.18 -5.70 -2.31
CA LEU A 131 5.13 -6.09 -3.36
C LEU A 131 6.44 -5.30 -3.33
N ASP A 132 7.56 -6.00 -3.51
CA ASP A 132 8.86 -5.39 -3.81
C ASP A 132 9.69 -6.32 -4.72
N VAL A 133 10.78 -5.78 -5.28
CA VAL A 133 11.63 -6.48 -6.25
C VAL A 133 13.10 -6.46 -5.81
N GLY A 134 13.73 -7.63 -5.91
CA GLY A 134 15.12 -7.84 -5.52
C GLY A 134 16.02 -8.37 -6.63
N PRO A 135 17.35 -8.29 -6.46
CA PRO A 135 18.28 -9.01 -7.31
C PRO A 135 18.09 -10.53 -7.15
N ARG A 136 18.42 -11.29 -8.20
CA ARG A 136 18.49 -12.75 -8.17
C ARG A 136 19.73 -13.26 -7.47
N ARG A 137 19.59 -14.42 -6.82
CA ARG A 137 20.69 -15.24 -6.33
C ARG A 137 21.28 -16.04 -7.49
N CYS A 138 22.55 -15.80 -7.78
CA CYS A 138 23.32 -16.53 -8.79
C CYS A 138 23.65 -17.96 -8.32
N GLY A 139 24.14 -18.80 -9.24
CA GLY A 139 24.56 -20.17 -8.91
C GLY A 139 25.74 -20.27 -7.92
N ASP A 140 26.50 -19.19 -7.72
CA ASP A 140 27.56 -19.08 -6.71
C ASP A 140 27.02 -18.71 -5.31
N GLY A 141 25.69 -18.52 -5.18
CA GLY A 141 25.01 -18.17 -3.94
C GLY A 141 25.00 -16.68 -3.61
N THR A 142 25.58 -15.81 -4.45
CA THR A 142 25.59 -14.35 -4.27
C THR A 142 24.44 -13.68 -5.02
N PHE A 143 23.94 -12.56 -4.51
CA PHE A 143 22.91 -11.76 -5.17
C PHE A 143 23.51 -10.80 -6.20
N LYS A 144 22.97 -10.79 -7.42
CA LYS A 144 23.34 -9.86 -8.50
C LYS A 144 22.15 -9.58 -9.41
N TRP A 145 21.94 -8.32 -9.75
CA TRP A 145 21.00 -7.93 -10.81
C TRP A 145 21.32 -8.56 -12.17
N SER A 146 22.60 -8.83 -12.46
CA SER A 146 23.00 -9.51 -13.69
C SER A 146 22.56 -10.97 -13.78
N CYS A 147 22.13 -11.58 -12.67
CA CYS A 147 21.51 -12.90 -12.64
C CYS A 147 19.98 -12.83 -12.78
N GLY A 148 19.41 -11.62 -12.91
CA GLY A 148 17.99 -11.34 -13.02
C GLY A 148 17.41 -10.64 -11.78
N SER A 149 16.09 -10.57 -11.77
CA SER A 149 15.25 -10.02 -10.71
C SER A 149 14.33 -11.09 -10.11
N VAL A 150 13.84 -10.82 -8.91
CA VAL A 150 12.78 -11.59 -8.24
C VAL A 150 11.72 -10.61 -7.80
N VAL A 151 10.48 -10.81 -8.23
CA VAL A 151 9.32 -10.11 -7.69
C VAL A 151 8.81 -10.90 -6.49
N TYR A 152 8.71 -10.25 -5.34
CA TYR A 152 8.12 -10.81 -4.13
C TYR A 152 6.73 -10.24 -3.93
N TYR A 153 5.81 -11.11 -3.54
CA TYR A 153 4.43 -10.76 -3.19
C TYR A 153 4.16 -11.34 -1.81
N ALA A 154 4.09 -10.47 -0.80
CA ALA A 154 3.60 -10.84 0.51
C ALA A 154 2.06 -10.78 0.51
N SER A 155 1.45 -11.80 1.11
CA SER A 155 -0.02 -11.97 1.15
C SER A 155 -0.45 -12.76 2.38
N LEU A 156 -1.68 -12.50 2.84
CA LEU A 156 -2.31 -13.25 3.90
C LEU A 156 -2.75 -14.64 3.44
N ALA A 157 -2.70 -15.56 4.38
CA ALA A 157 -3.07 -16.95 4.20
C ALA A 157 -4.02 -17.41 5.32
N ASP A 158 -5.29 -17.57 4.93
CA ASP A 158 -6.40 -17.94 5.79
C ASP A 158 -6.36 -19.40 6.24
N PRO A 159 -6.84 -19.73 7.46
CA PRO A 159 -7.06 -21.12 7.86
C PRO A 159 -8.16 -21.80 7.01
N PHE A 160 -8.07 -23.13 6.82
CA PHE A 160 -9.16 -23.90 6.19
C PHE A 160 -10.36 -24.10 7.12
N GLY A 161 -11.57 -23.77 6.64
CA GLY A 161 -12.84 -24.28 7.20
C GLY A 161 -13.12 -23.84 8.65
N ASP A 162 -13.46 -24.79 9.51
CA ASP A 162 -13.74 -24.59 10.94
C ASP A 162 -12.47 -24.61 11.82
N LYS A 163 -11.28 -24.64 11.21
CA LYS A 163 -10.02 -24.65 11.96
C LYS A 163 -9.85 -23.32 12.69
N VAL A 164 -9.67 -23.44 14.00
CA VAL A 164 -9.24 -22.33 14.86
C VAL A 164 -7.75 -22.06 14.62
N GLY A 165 -7.43 -20.86 14.16
CA GLY A 165 -6.08 -20.32 13.97
C GLY A 165 -6.18 -19.05 13.14
N GLY A 166 -5.37 -18.03 13.43
CA GLY A 166 -5.40 -16.81 12.64
C GLY A 166 -4.74 -16.96 11.26
N GLU A 167 -4.90 -15.92 10.45
CA GLU A 167 -4.13 -15.70 9.21
C GLU A 167 -2.62 -15.76 9.49
N GLN A 168 -1.88 -16.14 8.45
CA GLN A 168 -0.41 -16.08 8.42
C GLN A 168 0.02 -15.20 7.27
N VAL A 169 1.18 -14.55 7.41
CA VAL A 169 1.82 -13.89 6.28
C VAL A 169 2.63 -14.90 5.49
N THR A 170 2.45 -14.86 4.18
CA THR A 170 3.17 -15.69 3.23
C THR A 170 3.87 -14.85 2.19
N VAL A 171 4.89 -15.39 1.54
CA VAL A 171 5.56 -14.74 0.41
C VAL A 171 5.58 -15.67 -0.80
N SER A 172 4.96 -15.22 -1.88
CA SER A 172 5.06 -15.78 -3.23
C SER A 172 6.19 -15.11 -4.01
N ARG A 173 6.79 -15.84 -4.96
CA ARG A 173 7.88 -15.30 -5.80
C ARG A 173 7.61 -15.53 -7.27
N SER A 174 8.01 -14.55 -8.06
CA SER A 174 8.03 -14.61 -9.50
C SER A 174 9.43 -14.27 -10.02
N TYR A 175 9.79 -14.92 -11.12
CA TYR A 175 11.11 -14.84 -11.74
C TYR A 175 11.07 -14.42 -13.21
N ASP A 176 9.88 -14.06 -13.69
CA ASP A 176 9.54 -13.75 -15.07
C ASP A 176 8.54 -12.57 -15.13
N ASP A 177 8.74 -11.60 -14.25
CA ASP A 177 7.94 -10.38 -14.10
C ASP A 177 6.46 -10.62 -13.81
N GLY A 178 6.10 -11.76 -13.22
CA GLY A 178 4.74 -12.08 -12.79
C GLY A 178 3.96 -12.89 -13.82
N ALA A 179 4.64 -13.44 -14.83
CA ALA A 179 4.01 -14.37 -15.76
C ALA A 179 3.75 -15.74 -15.12
N SER A 180 4.58 -16.15 -14.15
CA SER A 180 4.34 -17.31 -13.30
C SER A 180 4.77 -17.08 -11.86
N TRP A 181 4.11 -17.78 -10.94
CA TRP A 181 4.34 -17.66 -9.50
C TRP A 181 4.62 -19.02 -8.89
N ALA A 182 5.62 -19.08 -8.03
CA ALA A 182 5.89 -20.25 -7.22
C ALA A 182 5.06 -20.21 -5.93
N ASN A 183 4.61 -21.39 -5.46
CA ASN A 183 3.74 -21.55 -4.29
C ASN A 183 4.21 -20.75 -3.07
N PRO A 184 3.32 -20.16 -2.26
CA PRO A 184 3.66 -19.35 -1.10
C PRO A 184 4.51 -20.11 -0.09
N VAL A 185 5.38 -19.38 0.60
CA VAL A 185 6.12 -19.85 1.77
C VAL A 185 5.63 -19.04 2.98
N GLU A 186 5.22 -19.71 4.06
CA GLU A 186 4.88 -19.05 5.32
C GLU A 186 6.13 -18.31 5.86
N ALA A 187 6.00 -16.99 6.00
CA ALA A 187 7.05 -16.11 6.52
C ALA A 187 6.96 -15.95 8.05
N THR A 188 5.81 -16.33 8.61
CA THR A 188 5.49 -16.18 10.03
C THR A 188 5.31 -17.52 10.70
N SER A 189 5.29 -17.48 12.02
CA SER A 189 4.84 -18.60 12.83
C SER A 189 4.07 -18.02 14.01
N THR A 190 2.74 -18.09 13.99
CA THR A 190 1.97 -17.82 15.20
C THR A 190 1.86 -19.12 16.00
N ASP A 191 2.48 -19.15 17.17
CA ASP A 191 2.40 -20.29 18.10
C ASP A 191 1.04 -20.34 18.83
N ASN A 192 0.29 -19.24 18.81
CA ASN A 192 -1.00 -19.09 19.46
C ASN A 192 -2.16 -19.00 18.46
N LYS A 193 -3.11 -19.92 18.57
CA LYS A 193 -4.32 -19.98 17.72
C LYS A 193 -5.29 -18.82 17.91
N SER A 194 -5.18 -18.06 19.00
CA SER A 194 -5.96 -16.83 19.25
C SER A 194 -5.31 -15.58 18.65
N SER A 195 -4.20 -15.72 17.93
CA SER A 195 -3.53 -14.64 17.22
C SER A 195 -3.70 -14.82 15.72
N PHE A 196 -3.82 -13.70 15.01
CA PHE A 196 -3.77 -13.65 13.55
C PHE A 196 -2.78 -12.57 13.11
N ASP A 197 -2.07 -12.86 12.03
CA ASP A 197 -1.16 -11.91 11.39
C ASP A 197 -1.94 -11.10 10.35
N ASP A 198 -1.66 -9.80 10.24
CA ASP A 198 -2.32 -8.88 9.31
C ASP A 198 -1.41 -7.65 9.06
N HIS A 199 -1.68 -6.86 8.02
CA HIS A 199 -0.89 -5.72 7.54
C HIS A 199 0.59 -6.06 7.31
N GLU A 200 0.87 -7.04 6.45
CA GLU A 200 2.24 -7.30 6.06
C GLU A 200 2.84 -6.22 5.15
N TRP A 201 4.14 -6.00 5.30
CA TRP A 201 4.88 -5.20 4.36
C TRP A 201 6.22 -5.85 4.02
N ILE A 202 6.55 -5.89 2.73
CA ILE A 202 7.80 -6.47 2.24
C ILE A 202 8.76 -5.40 1.76
N ALA A 203 10.04 -5.56 2.08
CA ALA A 203 11.11 -4.72 1.55
C ALA A 203 12.35 -5.56 1.24
N VAL A 204 13.06 -5.21 0.17
CA VAL A 204 14.30 -5.85 -0.23
C VAL A 204 15.47 -4.89 -0.09
N ASP A 205 16.59 -5.37 0.45
CA ASP A 205 17.85 -4.66 0.40
C ASP A 205 18.40 -4.60 -1.03
N ARG A 206 18.27 -3.43 -1.66
CA ARG A 206 18.75 -3.15 -3.02
C ARG A 206 20.05 -2.35 -3.03
N GLY A 207 20.63 -2.06 -1.87
CA GLY A 207 21.85 -1.30 -1.72
C GLY A 207 23.05 -2.10 -2.24
N ALA A 208 23.60 -1.76 -3.41
CA ALA A 208 24.72 -2.51 -3.99
C ALA A 208 25.99 -2.51 -3.10
N THR A 209 26.09 -1.55 -2.17
CA THR A 209 27.16 -1.48 -1.16
C THR A 209 26.78 -2.08 0.19
N SER A 210 25.52 -2.49 0.37
CA SER A 210 25.06 -3.14 1.58
C SER A 210 25.69 -4.52 1.72
N ARG A 211 26.06 -4.88 2.95
CA ARG A 211 26.50 -6.25 3.29
C ARG A 211 25.36 -7.28 3.22
N TRP A 212 24.11 -6.82 3.16
CA TRP A 212 22.90 -7.64 3.12
C TRP A 212 22.20 -7.57 1.76
N PHE A 213 22.90 -7.10 0.72
CA PHE A 213 22.34 -6.97 -0.63
C PHE A 213 21.57 -8.23 -1.08
N GLY A 214 20.30 -8.05 -1.45
CA GLY A 214 19.37 -9.11 -1.84
C GLY A 214 18.60 -9.79 -0.71
N ARG A 215 18.88 -9.45 0.56
CA ARG A 215 18.07 -9.90 1.70
C ARG A 215 16.67 -9.30 1.61
N VAL A 216 15.67 -10.12 1.93
CA VAL A 216 14.26 -9.75 1.96
C VAL A 216 13.80 -9.68 3.41
N HIS A 217 12.99 -8.69 3.75
CA HIS A 217 12.37 -8.51 5.06
C HIS A 217 10.86 -8.47 4.92
N VAL A 218 10.16 -9.07 5.88
CA VAL A 218 8.71 -8.96 6.03
C VAL A 218 8.42 -8.42 7.44
N PHE A 219 7.63 -7.37 7.50
CA PHE A 219 7.03 -6.80 8.70
C PHE A 219 5.56 -7.22 8.77
N TRP A 220 5.02 -7.40 9.97
CA TRP A 220 3.59 -7.63 10.16
C TRP A 220 3.14 -7.29 11.58
N ALA A 221 1.83 -7.15 11.75
CA ALA A 221 1.18 -7.02 13.03
C ALA A 221 0.53 -8.34 13.46
N VAL A 222 0.63 -8.64 14.75
CA VAL A 222 -0.05 -9.77 15.39
C VAL A 222 -1.21 -9.22 16.22
N PHE A 223 -2.42 -9.48 15.76
CA PHE A 223 -3.65 -9.12 16.43
C PHE A 223 -4.14 -10.25 17.33
N CYS A 224 -5.03 -9.93 18.27
CA CYS A 224 -5.68 -10.91 19.11
C CYS A 224 -7.11 -11.14 18.62
N TYR A 225 -7.35 -12.31 17.99
CA TYR A 225 -8.63 -12.73 17.45
C TYR A 225 -9.77 -12.71 18.49
N SER A 226 -9.48 -13.02 19.76
CA SER A 226 -10.49 -13.14 20.83
C SER A 226 -10.51 -11.97 21.81
N CYS A 227 -9.72 -10.92 21.59
CA CYS A 227 -9.66 -9.76 22.46
C CYS A 227 -10.66 -8.69 22.00
N ALA A 228 -11.20 -7.91 22.92
CA ALA A 228 -12.00 -6.73 22.57
C ALA A 228 -11.07 -5.57 22.20
N GLY A 229 -11.18 -5.07 20.96
CA GLY A 229 -10.44 -3.92 20.42
C GLY A 229 -9.01 -4.24 19.96
N PHE A 230 -8.28 -3.21 19.49
CA PHE A 230 -6.87 -3.30 19.05
C PHE A 230 -5.87 -3.28 20.22
N GLY A 231 -6.36 -3.48 21.44
CA GLY A 231 -5.52 -3.58 22.63
C GLY A 231 -4.56 -4.75 22.51
N ASN A 232 -3.25 -4.46 22.56
CA ASN A 232 -2.14 -5.42 22.59
C ASN A 232 -1.62 -5.94 21.23
N VAL A 233 -1.75 -5.16 20.15
CA VAL A 233 -1.05 -5.44 18.87
C VAL A 233 0.46 -5.44 19.09
N LYS A 234 1.12 -6.46 18.54
CA LYS A 234 2.58 -6.61 18.55
C LYS A 234 3.11 -6.65 17.13
N LEU A 235 4.25 -6.02 16.90
CA LEU A 235 4.84 -5.89 15.59
C LEU A 235 6.11 -6.72 15.51
N TYR A 236 6.29 -7.41 14.38
CA TYR A 236 7.39 -8.33 14.17
C TYR A 236 8.06 -8.09 12.81
N VAL A 237 9.33 -8.49 12.72
CA VAL A 237 10.09 -8.56 11.48
C VAL A 237 10.78 -9.91 11.37
N ALA A 238 10.77 -10.49 10.16
CA ALA A 238 11.58 -11.64 9.79
C ALA A 238 12.34 -11.34 8.50
N HIS A 239 13.43 -12.09 8.24
CA HIS A 239 14.21 -11.93 7.02
C HIS A 239 14.55 -13.26 6.36
N SER A 240 14.84 -13.19 5.07
CA SER A 240 15.26 -14.30 4.22
C SER A 240 16.55 -13.95 3.47
N ASP A 241 17.50 -14.89 3.44
CA ASP A 241 18.75 -14.81 2.67
C ASP A 241 18.76 -15.67 1.39
N ASP A 242 17.63 -16.28 1.03
CA ASP A 242 17.55 -17.28 -0.04
C ASP A 242 16.35 -17.09 -0.99
N GLU A 243 16.01 -15.83 -1.27
CA GLU A 243 14.87 -15.42 -2.12
C GLU A 243 13.50 -15.87 -1.58
N GLY A 244 13.29 -15.75 -0.27
CA GLY A 244 12.01 -16.01 0.40
C GLY A 244 11.66 -17.49 0.52
N ARG A 245 12.66 -18.39 0.45
CA ARG A 245 12.45 -19.84 0.55
C ARG A 245 12.50 -20.33 1.99
N THR A 246 13.28 -19.66 2.83
CA THR A 246 13.32 -19.88 4.27
C THR A 246 13.38 -18.55 5.01
N TRP A 247 12.78 -18.50 6.19
CA TRP A 247 12.67 -17.29 7.00
C TRP A 247 13.36 -17.46 8.34
N SER A 248 13.96 -16.37 8.84
CA SER A 248 14.51 -16.30 10.18
C SER A 248 13.42 -16.45 11.24
N SER A 249 13.81 -16.71 12.48
CA SER A 249 12.89 -16.46 13.60
C SER A 249 12.45 -14.99 13.63
N ALA A 250 11.20 -14.76 14.00
CA ALA A 250 10.63 -13.42 14.10
C ALA A 250 11.29 -12.62 15.24
N VAL A 251 11.56 -11.35 15.00
CA VAL A 251 12.04 -10.38 15.98
C VAL A 251 10.91 -9.42 16.29
N GLN A 252 10.46 -9.38 17.54
CA GLN A 252 9.47 -8.39 17.97
C GLN A 252 10.11 -7.01 18.00
N VAL A 253 9.54 -6.03 17.29
CA VAL A 253 10.07 -4.66 17.20
C VAL A 253 9.32 -3.66 18.08
N SER A 254 8.06 -3.95 18.41
CA SER A 254 7.26 -3.15 19.33
C SER A 254 7.49 -3.56 20.79
N ALA A 255 7.14 -2.69 21.74
CA ALA A 255 7.12 -3.07 23.15
C ALA A 255 6.07 -4.15 23.43
N GLY A 256 6.37 -5.08 24.36
CA GLY A 256 5.50 -6.20 24.69
C GLY A 256 4.26 -5.83 25.52
N ASN A 257 4.23 -4.64 26.10
CA ASN A 257 3.08 -4.07 26.79
C ASN A 257 2.40 -3.03 25.88
N ASN A 258 1.21 -3.34 25.40
CA ASN A 258 0.29 -2.38 24.83
C ASN A 258 -1.11 -2.70 25.34
N ASN A 259 -1.84 -1.69 25.79
CA ASN A 259 -3.20 -1.84 26.31
C ASN A 259 -3.97 -0.55 26.10
N LEU A 260 -5.30 -0.66 26.10
CA LEU A 260 -6.21 0.48 25.87
C LEU A 260 -5.97 1.69 26.80
N ALA A 261 -5.34 1.51 27.97
CA ALA A 261 -5.01 2.63 28.86
C ALA A 261 -3.71 3.37 28.47
N GLN A 262 -2.92 2.81 27.56
CA GLN A 262 -1.76 3.43 26.91
C GLN A 262 -2.10 4.01 25.53
N GLY A 263 -3.20 3.55 24.93
CA GLY A 263 -3.55 3.79 23.53
C GLY A 263 -3.37 2.51 22.72
N GLU A 264 -3.67 2.57 21.45
CA GLU A 264 -3.59 1.47 20.50
C GLU A 264 -2.35 1.64 19.61
N ARG A 265 -2.01 0.58 18.87
CA ARG A 265 -1.04 0.63 17.79
C ARG A 265 -1.80 0.44 16.50
N GLU A 266 -1.73 1.44 15.63
CA GLU A 266 -1.97 1.23 14.22
C GLU A 266 -0.72 0.57 13.64
N THR A 267 -0.89 -0.25 12.61
CA THR A 267 0.20 -1.03 12.01
C THR A 267 1.14 -0.10 11.22
N GLY A 268 1.86 -0.61 10.24
CA GLY A 268 2.66 0.23 9.38
C GLY A 268 3.48 -0.56 8.40
N GLN A 269 4.67 -0.08 8.07
CA GLN A 269 5.44 -0.55 6.93
C GLN A 269 6.92 -0.72 7.28
N ILE A 270 7.69 -1.27 6.34
CA ILE A 270 9.14 -1.46 6.48
C ILE A 270 9.87 -0.91 5.27
N ALA A 271 11.08 -0.40 5.50
CA ALA A 271 11.98 0.03 4.43
C ALA A 271 13.42 -0.39 4.72
N VAL A 272 14.23 -0.49 3.67
CA VAL A 272 15.66 -0.76 3.76
C VAL A 272 16.44 0.32 3.00
N SER A 273 17.23 1.10 3.74
CA SER A 273 18.05 2.16 3.17
C SER A 273 19.12 1.58 2.22
N SER A 274 19.70 2.40 1.35
CA SER A 274 20.78 1.96 0.45
C SER A 274 22.06 1.47 1.17
N ALA A 275 22.20 1.75 2.47
CA ALA A 275 23.28 1.23 3.32
C ALA A 275 22.94 -0.13 3.99
N GLY A 276 21.72 -0.64 3.83
CA GLY A 276 21.23 -1.84 4.48
C GLY A 276 20.71 -1.63 5.91
N THR A 277 20.39 -0.38 6.28
CA THR A 277 19.65 -0.10 7.53
C THR A 277 18.20 -0.50 7.32
N VAL A 278 17.68 -1.36 8.18
CA VAL A 278 16.30 -1.84 8.16
C VAL A 278 15.49 -1.02 9.16
N GLU A 279 14.36 -0.46 8.71
CA GLU A 279 13.57 0.50 9.47
C GLU A 279 12.10 0.08 9.42
N ALA A 280 11.52 -0.26 10.58
CA ALA A 280 10.11 -0.65 10.74
C ALA A 280 9.32 0.52 11.35
N PHE A 281 8.18 0.86 10.76
CA PHE A 281 7.41 2.10 10.97
C PHE A 281 6.00 1.78 11.44
N TRP A 282 5.46 2.55 12.40
CA TRP A 282 4.06 2.42 12.87
C TRP A 282 3.60 3.65 13.69
N THR A 283 2.32 3.69 14.07
CA THR A 283 1.77 4.67 15.03
C THR A 283 1.70 4.09 16.44
N GLU A 284 2.16 4.83 17.44
CA GLU A 284 1.97 4.53 18.87
C GLU A 284 0.98 5.49 19.52
N ASN A 285 0.31 4.98 20.56
CA ASN A 285 -0.61 5.71 21.44
C ASN A 285 -1.89 6.23 20.79
N ALA A 286 -2.23 5.73 19.60
CA ALA A 286 -3.48 6.07 18.92
C ALA A 286 -4.66 5.92 19.90
N ASP A 287 -5.57 6.89 19.92
CA ASP A 287 -6.76 6.87 20.78
C ASP A 287 -6.46 6.65 22.29
N SER A 288 -5.35 7.16 22.82
CA SER A 288 -5.06 7.13 24.26
C SER A 288 -6.03 7.97 25.14
N LYS A 289 -7.17 8.41 24.59
CA LYS A 289 -8.17 9.32 25.19
C LYS A 289 -7.55 10.61 25.73
N GLY A 290 -6.58 11.13 24.97
CA GLY A 290 -5.84 12.36 25.28
C GLY A 290 -4.81 12.22 26.40
N LYS A 291 -4.50 10.98 26.84
CA LYS A 291 -3.50 10.73 27.88
C LYS A 291 -2.08 10.89 27.34
N TYR A 292 -1.86 10.49 26.10
CA TYR A 292 -0.60 10.58 25.38
C TYR A 292 -0.86 11.16 23.98
N PRO A 293 0.08 11.91 23.40
CA PRO A 293 -0.02 12.26 21.99
C PRO A 293 0.17 11.02 21.12
N ASP A 294 -0.58 10.94 20.03
CA ASP A 294 -0.32 9.98 18.97
C ASP A 294 1.05 10.27 18.38
N THR A 295 1.84 9.24 18.11
CA THR A 295 3.21 9.39 17.61
C THR A 295 3.50 8.45 16.46
N GLN A 296 4.05 9.00 15.38
CA GLN A 296 4.72 8.23 14.35
C GLN A 296 6.08 7.79 14.87
N VAL A 297 6.39 6.50 14.78
CA VAL A 297 7.63 5.94 15.32
C VAL A 297 8.36 5.03 14.32
N VAL A 298 9.64 4.80 14.57
CA VAL A 298 10.47 3.81 13.86
C VAL A 298 11.27 2.96 14.85
N ALA A 299 11.48 1.69 14.53
CA ALA A 299 12.56 0.89 15.10
C ALA A 299 13.58 0.52 14.03
N THR A 300 14.86 0.64 14.38
CA THR A 300 15.95 0.64 13.40
C THR A 300 16.95 -0.47 13.69
N SER A 301 17.37 -1.17 12.65
CA SER A 301 18.37 -2.24 12.69
C SER A 301 19.51 -1.94 11.72
N THR A 302 20.74 -1.97 12.23
CA THR A 302 21.95 -1.88 11.41
C THR A 302 22.61 -3.25 11.19
N ASP A 303 22.04 -4.32 11.75
CA ASP A 303 22.55 -5.70 11.68
C ASP A 303 21.74 -6.63 10.78
N GLY A 304 20.99 -6.02 9.85
CA GLY A 304 20.24 -6.72 8.80
C GLY A 304 18.93 -7.31 9.29
N GLY A 305 18.35 -6.76 10.37
CA GLY A 305 17.10 -7.21 10.97
C GLY A 305 17.26 -8.27 12.06
N LYS A 306 18.45 -8.41 12.67
CA LYS A 306 18.64 -9.36 13.79
C LYS A 306 18.29 -8.75 15.14
N THR A 307 18.61 -7.49 15.33
CA THR A 307 18.24 -6.69 16.50
C THR A 307 17.75 -5.32 16.08
N PHE A 308 16.83 -4.75 16.84
CA PHE A 308 16.24 -3.44 16.60
C PHE A 308 16.43 -2.54 17.81
N SER A 309 16.49 -1.23 17.57
CA SER A 309 16.43 -0.23 18.62
C SER A 309 15.10 -0.30 19.39
N ALA A 310 15.03 0.37 20.54
CA ALA A 310 13.73 0.80 21.05
C ALA A 310 13.03 1.72 20.04
N PRO A 311 11.69 1.84 20.06
CA PRO A 311 10.97 2.75 19.18
C PRO A 311 11.45 4.20 19.36
N ILE A 312 11.66 4.88 18.24
CA ILE A 312 12.13 6.26 18.13
C ILE A 312 11.00 7.10 17.58
N THR A 313 10.60 8.14 18.30
CA THR A 313 9.57 9.07 17.82
C THR A 313 10.09 9.89 16.64
N ILE A 314 9.38 9.79 15.50
CA ILE A 314 9.57 10.62 14.32
C ILE A 314 8.85 11.94 14.55
N ALA A 315 7.55 11.89 14.85
CA ALA A 315 6.69 13.05 15.00
C ALA A 315 5.48 12.74 15.88
N THR A 316 4.84 13.78 16.41
CA THR A 316 3.47 13.71 16.93
C THR A 316 2.49 14.03 15.81
N LEU A 317 1.31 13.41 15.81
CA LEU A 317 0.22 13.73 14.87
C LEU A 317 -1.11 13.97 15.58
N THR A 318 -2.08 14.46 14.81
CA THR A 318 -3.50 14.35 15.14
C THR A 318 -4.12 13.41 14.11
N ASP A 319 -4.58 12.24 14.55
CA ASP A 319 -5.28 11.32 13.65
C ASP A 319 -6.71 11.76 13.36
N TYR A 320 -7.34 11.11 12.38
CA TYR A 320 -8.77 11.20 12.16
C TYR A 320 -9.56 10.66 13.36
N PRO A 321 -10.81 11.11 13.56
CA PRO A 321 -11.59 10.67 14.71
C PRO A 321 -11.86 9.16 14.69
N LEU A 322 -11.41 8.45 15.74
CA LEU A 322 -11.80 7.06 16.01
C LEU A 322 -13.23 6.93 16.55
N THR A 323 -13.68 7.92 17.34
CA THR A 323 -14.94 7.87 18.09
C THR A 323 -15.76 9.15 17.93
N GLY A 324 -17.02 9.09 18.34
CA GLY A 324 -17.96 10.19 18.15
C GLY A 324 -18.52 10.23 16.73
N THR A 325 -18.48 9.09 16.04
CA THR A 325 -19.01 8.91 14.70
C THR A 325 -20.33 8.11 14.76
N PRO A 326 -21.22 8.22 13.76
CA PRO A 326 -22.38 7.34 13.67
C PRO A 326 -22.01 5.85 13.53
N PHE A 327 -20.79 5.56 13.11
CA PHE A 327 -20.31 4.24 12.74
C PHE A 327 -19.73 3.45 13.92
N ASP A 328 -19.53 4.10 15.08
CA ASP A 328 -19.12 3.48 16.35
C ASP A 328 -20.06 2.30 16.77
N ALA A 329 -21.28 2.25 16.20
CA ALA A 329 -22.24 1.16 16.37
C ALA A 329 -21.84 -0.14 15.65
N VAL A 330 -20.90 -0.07 14.70
CA VAL A 330 -20.41 -1.18 13.88
C VAL A 330 -19.05 -1.65 14.37
N ASP A 331 -18.06 -0.75 14.31
CA ASP A 331 -16.68 -0.99 14.74
C ASP A 331 -16.00 0.35 15.16
N LEU A 332 -14.77 0.27 15.63
CA LEU A 332 -13.99 1.42 16.10
C LEU A 332 -12.75 1.60 15.21
N PHE A 333 -12.88 2.39 14.15
CA PHE A 333 -11.77 2.76 13.26
C PHE A 333 -11.79 4.26 12.95
N ASN A 334 -10.61 4.80 12.59
CA ASN A 334 -10.45 6.18 12.19
C ASN A 334 -11.16 6.40 10.86
N ARG A 335 -11.80 7.57 10.70
CA ARG A 335 -12.57 7.88 9.50
C ARG A 335 -12.42 9.33 9.09
N VAL A 336 -12.28 9.54 7.79
CA VAL A 336 -12.38 10.89 7.21
C VAL A 336 -13.83 11.37 7.33
N PRO A 337 -14.09 12.56 7.90
CA PRO A 337 -15.44 13.14 7.94
C PRO A 337 -16.11 13.13 6.57
N GLY A 338 -17.28 12.50 6.48
CA GLY A 338 -18.07 12.37 5.25
C GLY A 338 -17.99 10.99 4.58
N MET A 339 -17.23 10.06 5.14
CA MET A 339 -17.09 8.68 4.67
C MET A 339 -17.17 7.71 5.86
N SER A 340 -17.67 6.50 5.61
CA SER A 340 -17.74 5.42 6.62
C SER A 340 -16.61 4.39 6.50
N ALA A 341 -15.89 4.37 5.38
CA ALA A 341 -14.72 3.52 5.20
C ALA A 341 -13.61 3.89 6.19
N ARG A 342 -12.95 2.86 6.73
CA ARG A 342 -11.79 3.00 7.62
C ARG A 342 -10.63 3.69 6.89
N VAL A 343 -9.85 4.44 7.64
CA VAL A 343 -8.61 5.09 7.17
C VAL A 343 -7.54 4.92 8.20
N ASP A 344 -6.28 4.93 7.78
CA ASP A 344 -5.13 4.93 8.68
C ASP A 344 -4.17 6.07 8.32
N CYS A 345 -3.45 6.57 9.32
CA CYS A 345 -2.42 7.60 9.15
C CYS A 345 -1.03 7.14 9.64
N TYR A 346 -0.77 5.83 9.70
CA TYR A 346 0.57 5.31 10.01
C TYR A 346 1.63 5.76 8.99
N PRO A 347 2.95 5.66 9.31
CA PRO A 347 3.99 6.19 8.44
C PRO A 347 4.23 5.26 7.25
N HIS A 348 4.19 5.83 6.04
CA HIS A 348 4.53 5.15 4.80
C HIS A 348 5.96 5.54 4.35
N PRO A 349 6.95 4.65 4.47
CA PRO A 349 8.33 4.95 4.17
C PRO A 349 8.68 4.80 2.69
N ALA A 350 9.68 5.57 2.25
CA ALA A 350 10.27 5.46 0.92
C ALA A 350 11.80 5.63 1.00
N SER A 351 12.53 4.57 0.63
CA SER A 351 13.99 4.59 0.61
C SER A 351 14.51 5.23 -0.68
N ASP A 352 15.46 6.15 -0.54
CA ASP A 352 16.18 6.74 -1.67
C ASP A 352 17.23 5.74 -2.19
N PRO A 353 17.11 5.25 -3.44
CA PRO A 353 18.10 4.32 -3.99
C PRO A 353 19.48 4.98 -4.24
N SER A 354 19.56 6.31 -4.24
CA SER A 354 20.78 7.09 -4.54
C SER A 354 21.53 7.56 -3.29
N SER A 355 20.93 7.46 -2.10
CA SER A 355 21.53 7.92 -0.85
C SER A 355 21.04 7.10 0.35
N THR A 356 21.56 7.33 1.55
CA THR A 356 21.07 6.62 2.74
C THR A 356 19.75 7.17 3.27
N ARG A 357 19.10 8.08 2.54
CA ARG A 357 17.88 8.72 3.00
C ARG A 357 16.70 7.77 2.97
N VAL A 358 15.90 7.82 4.02
CA VAL A 358 14.55 7.26 4.06
C VAL A 358 13.60 8.38 4.42
N TYR A 359 12.55 8.53 3.62
CA TYR A 359 11.45 9.45 3.84
C TYR A 359 10.30 8.68 4.49
N ALA A 360 9.53 9.32 5.35
CA ALA A 360 8.26 8.80 5.85
C ALA A 360 7.19 9.86 5.64
N VAL A 361 6.02 9.45 5.12
CA VAL A 361 4.85 10.32 4.93
C VAL A 361 3.65 9.79 5.70
N TRP A 362 2.77 10.68 6.16
CA TRP A 362 1.55 10.31 6.88
C TRP A 362 0.49 11.41 6.72
N CYS A 363 -0.78 11.07 6.96
CA CYS A 363 -1.85 12.06 7.05
C CYS A 363 -1.93 12.67 8.46
N ASP A 364 -2.41 13.90 8.55
CA ASP A 364 -2.60 14.62 9.80
C ASP A 364 -3.85 15.49 9.72
N PHE A 365 -4.71 15.39 10.73
CA PHE A 365 -6.03 16.04 10.78
C PHE A 365 -6.08 17.21 11.78
N ALA A 366 -4.94 17.83 12.09
CA ALA A 366 -4.90 18.96 13.00
C ALA A 366 -5.76 20.13 12.47
N GLY A 367 -6.58 20.72 13.35
CA GLY A 367 -7.45 21.84 12.98
C GLY A 367 -8.69 21.46 12.17
N SER A 368 -9.10 20.18 12.20
CA SER A 368 -10.27 19.66 11.47
C SER A 368 -10.12 19.69 9.94
N HIS A 369 -8.88 19.55 9.46
CA HIS A 369 -8.54 19.53 8.05
C HIS A 369 -7.38 18.57 7.80
N GLY A 370 -7.56 17.65 6.84
CA GLY A 370 -6.59 16.60 6.53
C GLY A 370 -5.50 17.06 5.56
N VAL A 371 -4.24 16.92 5.95
CA VAL A 371 -3.05 17.23 5.13
C VAL A 371 -2.07 16.07 5.11
N VAL A 372 -1.09 16.09 4.20
CA VAL A 372 0.04 15.14 4.20
C VAL A 372 1.28 15.80 4.80
N LYS A 373 1.88 15.16 5.79
CA LYS A 373 3.16 15.56 6.41
C LYS A 373 4.26 14.57 6.07
N ALA A 374 5.51 15.01 6.24
CA ALA A 374 6.67 14.16 6.01
C ALA A 374 7.84 14.45 6.93
N ALA A 375 8.71 13.45 7.08
CA ALA A 375 10.03 13.57 7.68
C ALA A 375 11.06 12.75 6.89
N VAL A 376 12.33 13.03 7.10
CA VAL A 376 13.45 12.33 6.47
C VAL A 376 14.55 12.00 7.49
N SER A 377 15.15 10.82 7.35
CA SER A 377 16.34 10.42 8.08
C SER A 377 17.44 9.94 7.14
N THR A 378 18.69 9.97 7.58
CA THR A 378 19.86 9.40 6.88
C THR A 378 20.45 8.20 7.61
N ASP A 379 20.01 7.93 8.83
CA ASP A 379 20.57 6.92 9.74
C ASP A 379 19.49 6.06 10.43
N GLY A 380 18.21 6.38 10.25
CA GLY A 380 17.09 5.73 10.92
C GLY A 380 16.96 6.09 12.40
N LEU A 381 17.79 7.00 12.91
CA LEU A 381 17.85 7.35 14.34
C LEU A 381 17.44 8.80 14.58
N THR A 382 17.82 9.70 13.68
CA THR A 382 17.51 11.13 13.76
C THR A 382 16.61 11.52 12.59
N TRP A 383 15.47 12.14 12.89
CA TRP A 383 14.46 12.51 11.89
C TRP A 383 14.31 14.03 11.78
N THR A 384 14.38 14.53 10.55
CA THR A 384 14.16 15.94 10.23
C THR A 384 12.75 16.12 9.68
N GLN A 385 11.96 16.97 10.33
CA GLN A 385 10.61 17.29 9.88
C GLN A 385 10.65 18.12 8.59
N LEU A 386 9.85 17.73 7.60
CA LEU A 386 9.62 18.49 6.36
C LEU A 386 8.34 19.34 6.44
N GLY A 387 7.52 19.13 7.47
CA GLY A 387 6.26 19.84 7.66
C GLY A 387 5.16 19.32 6.75
N THR A 388 4.17 20.17 6.45
CA THR A 388 3.11 19.86 5.48
C THR A 388 3.67 19.90 4.06
N ILE A 389 3.56 18.78 3.35
CA ILE A 389 4.06 18.63 1.97
C ILE A 389 2.93 18.62 0.93
N ALA A 390 1.69 18.37 1.34
CA ALA A 390 0.52 18.46 0.49
C ALA A 390 -0.73 18.90 1.27
N ASP A 391 -1.52 19.77 0.65
CA ASP A 391 -2.78 20.29 1.17
C ASP A 391 -3.71 20.62 -0.02
N VAL A 392 -4.97 20.20 0.07
CA VAL A 392 -5.98 20.44 -0.97
C VAL A 392 -7.16 21.18 -0.36
N THR A 393 -7.37 22.44 -0.77
CA THR A 393 -8.45 23.28 -0.25
C THR A 393 -9.83 22.60 -0.38
N GLY A 394 -10.56 22.52 0.73
CA GLY A 394 -11.90 21.95 0.78
C GLY A 394 -11.94 20.42 0.69
N ARG A 395 -10.80 19.76 0.91
CA ARG A 395 -10.69 18.29 0.93
C ARG A 395 -9.76 17.82 2.04
N ASN A 396 -10.07 16.66 2.61
CA ASN A 396 -9.28 16.00 3.65
C ASN A 396 -8.40 14.92 3.01
N ALA A 397 -7.08 15.05 3.13
CA ALA A 397 -6.11 14.09 2.59
C ALA A 397 -6.00 12.81 3.46
N PHE A 398 -5.98 11.64 2.84
CA PHE A 398 -5.84 10.32 3.47
C PHE A 398 -5.08 9.35 2.55
N PHE A 399 -4.67 8.20 3.08
CA PHE A 399 -3.87 7.18 2.37
C PHE A 399 -2.67 7.75 1.59
N PRO A 400 -1.72 8.45 2.23
CA PRO A 400 -0.52 8.88 1.51
C PRO A 400 0.41 7.69 1.26
N ALA A 401 1.01 7.62 0.07
CA ALA A 401 2.06 6.67 -0.26
C ALA A 401 3.23 7.40 -0.92
N ALA A 402 4.46 6.97 -0.65
CA ALA A 402 5.67 7.60 -1.17
C ALA A 402 6.58 6.62 -1.92
N SER A 403 7.29 7.13 -2.92
CA SER A 403 8.35 6.40 -3.62
C SER A 403 9.43 7.38 -4.08
N VAL A 404 10.68 6.93 -4.12
CA VAL A 404 11.82 7.74 -4.57
C VAL A 404 12.33 7.22 -5.91
N SER A 405 12.46 8.11 -6.90
CA SER A 405 13.02 7.76 -8.19
C SER A 405 14.51 7.39 -8.10
N PRO A 406 15.08 6.69 -9.11
CA PRO A 406 16.52 6.42 -9.17
C PRO A 406 17.40 7.68 -9.10
N SER A 407 16.87 8.86 -9.41
CA SER A 407 17.58 10.13 -9.32
C SER A 407 17.40 10.86 -7.99
N GLY A 408 16.76 10.24 -6.99
CA GLY A 408 16.52 10.82 -5.66
C GLY A 408 15.29 11.75 -5.57
N GLY A 409 14.43 11.78 -6.60
CA GLY A 409 13.21 12.59 -6.57
C GLY A 409 12.09 11.88 -5.81
N VAL A 410 11.53 12.53 -4.79
CA VAL A 410 10.45 11.98 -3.97
C VAL A 410 9.10 12.25 -4.61
N SER A 411 8.34 11.20 -4.85
CA SER A 411 6.99 11.20 -5.40
C SER A 411 6.03 10.75 -4.31
N VAL A 412 4.94 11.51 -4.09
CA VAL A 412 3.93 11.18 -3.09
C VAL A 412 2.55 11.23 -3.76
N ALA A 413 1.79 10.16 -3.61
CA ALA A 413 0.37 10.09 -3.96
C ALA A 413 -0.48 10.05 -2.70
N PHE A 414 -1.72 10.53 -2.77
CA PHE A 414 -2.69 10.47 -1.67
C PHE A 414 -4.11 10.65 -2.20
N ASP A 415 -5.09 10.13 -1.48
CA ASP A 415 -6.50 10.42 -1.74
C ASP A 415 -6.93 11.69 -0.99
N ALA A 416 -7.91 12.42 -1.53
CA ALA A 416 -8.51 13.55 -0.83
C ALA A 416 -10.04 13.62 -1.00
N LEU A 417 -10.77 13.45 0.10
CA LEU A 417 -12.23 13.46 0.15
C LEU A 417 -12.76 14.89 0.30
N THR A 418 -13.83 15.25 -0.39
CA THR A 418 -14.52 16.53 -0.17
C THR A 418 -14.95 16.72 1.28
N THR A 419 -14.73 17.93 1.81
CA THR A 419 -15.14 18.26 3.18
C THR A 419 -16.67 18.37 3.25
N PRO A 420 -17.32 17.66 4.19
CA PRO A 420 -18.76 17.77 4.41
C PRO A 420 -19.14 19.11 5.08
N PRO A 421 -20.42 19.49 5.10
CA PRO A 421 -20.90 20.67 5.82
C PRO A 421 -20.54 20.61 7.31
N ALA A 422 -20.11 21.73 7.89
CA ALA A 422 -19.67 21.78 9.29
C ALA A 422 -20.74 21.38 10.32
N ASN A 423 -22.02 21.54 9.99
CA ASN A 423 -23.16 21.16 10.84
C ASN A 423 -23.60 19.70 10.66
N ASP A 424 -23.03 18.98 9.70
CA ASP A 424 -23.27 17.56 9.43
C ASP A 424 -21.96 16.90 8.93
N PRO A 425 -20.94 16.79 9.79
CA PRO A 425 -19.59 16.40 9.38
C PRO A 425 -19.47 14.94 8.92
N TRP A 426 -20.52 14.14 9.03
CA TRP A 426 -20.49 12.72 8.65
C TRP A 426 -21.34 12.41 7.42
N GLN A 427 -21.94 13.41 6.77
CA GLN A 427 -22.85 13.28 5.63
C GLN A 427 -22.35 12.36 4.49
N THR A 428 -22.54 11.04 4.64
CA THR A 428 -22.17 10.02 3.65
C THR A 428 -23.06 10.13 2.41
N GLY A 429 -22.63 9.54 1.28
CA GLY A 429 -23.40 9.52 0.04
C GLY A 429 -23.34 10.82 -0.78
N THR A 430 -22.82 11.91 -0.20
CA THR A 430 -22.65 13.20 -0.90
C THR A 430 -21.18 13.55 -1.18
N GLN A 431 -20.25 12.93 -0.45
CA GLN A 431 -18.82 13.20 -0.62
C GLN A 431 -18.21 12.37 -1.75
N VAL A 432 -17.16 12.91 -2.37
CA VAL A 432 -16.37 12.22 -3.40
C VAL A 432 -14.89 12.39 -3.12
N TYR A 433 -14.08 11.40 -3.49
CA TYR A 433 -12.63 11.47 -3.38
C TYR A 433 -11.96 11.51 -4.75
N ASP A 434 -10.72 12.00 -4.73
CA ASP A 434 -9.86 12.13 -5.89
C ASP A 434 -8.42 11.83 -5.49
N VAL A 435 -7.66 11.28 -6.43
CA VAL A 435 -6.23 10.98 -6.22
C VAL A 435 -5.40 12.20 -6.59
N TYR A 436 -4.45 12.56 -5.72
CA TYR A 436 -3.55 13.67 -5.90
C TYR A 436 -2.08 13.24 -5.85
N TYR A 437 -1.22 14.09 -6.40
CA TYR A 437 0.22 13.86 -6.45
C TYR A 437 1.01 15.15 -6.16
N VAL A 438 2.10 15.00 -5.39
CA VAL A 438 3.15 16.01 -5.22
C VAL A 438 4.53 15.41 -5.46
N GLN A 439 5.50 16.25 -5.84
CA GLN A 439 6.89 15.83 -6.01
C GLN A 439 7.86 16.79 -5.32
N SER A 440 8.97 16.27 -4.81
CA SER A 440 10.08 17.09 -4.34
C SER A 440 10.74 17.85 -5.49
N THR A 441 11.06 19.11 -5.26
CA THR A 441 11.87 19.96 -6.15
C THR A 441 13.36 19.82 -5.82
N PRO A 442 14.27 20.25 -6.70
CA PRO A 442 15.70 20.28 -6.40
C PRO A 442 16.09 21.09 -5.15
N SER A 443 15.24 22.03 -4.71
CA SER A 443 15.45 22.78 -3.47
C SER A 443 14.97 22.05 -2.20
N GLY A 444 14.39 20.86 -2.34
CA GLY A 444 13.87 20.06 -1.21
C GLY A 444 12.46 20.45 -0.75
N THR A 445 11.80 21.39 -1.43
CA THR A 445 10.37 21.72 -1.23
C THR A 445 9.49 20.80 -2.08
N PHE A 446 8.17 20.82 -1.90
CA PHE A 446 7.23 20.05 -2.74
C PHE A 446 6.45 20.96 -3.70
N THR A 447 6.06 20.40 -4.84
CA THR A 447 5.14 21.05 -5.79
C THR A 447 3.76 21.23 -5.18
N ALA A 448 2.95 22.11 -5.76
CA ALA A 448 1.52 22.11 -5.48
C ALA A 448 0.88 20.76 -5.90
N PRO A 449 -0.16 20.27 -5.19
CA PRO A 449 -0.86 19.05 -5.59
C PRO A 449 -1.48 19.18 -6.97
N ILE A 450 -1.29 18.16 -7.79
CA ILE A 450 -2.05 17.96 -9.04
C ILE A 450 -3.02 16.81 -8.85
N ARG A 451 -4.20 16.91 -9.47
CA ARG A 451 -5.16 15.80 -9.49
C ARG A 451 -4.73 14.77 -10.55
N VAL A 452 -4.70 13.50 -10.16
CA VAL A 452 -4.33 12.34 -10.99
C VAL A 452 -5.57 11.61 -11.50
N SER A 453 -6.62 11.49 -10.69
CA SER A 453 -7.89 10.92 -11.13
C SER A 453 -8.56 11.83 -12.17
N THR A 454 -9.07 11.24 -13.25
CA THR A 454 -9.80 11.98 -14.30
C THR A 454 -11.29 12.15 -13.97
N VAL A 455 -11.81 11.34 -13.05
CA VAL A 455 -13.19 11.34 -12.56
C VAL A 455 -13.14 11.14 -11.05
N SER A 456 -14.10 11.73 -10.33
CA SER A 456 -14.18 11.56 -8.87
C SER A 456 -14.89 10.26 -8.53
N SER A 457 -14.42 9.62 -7.48
CA SER A 457 -14.97 8.37 -6.96
C SER A 457 -15.93 8.67 -5.81
N ASN A 458 -17.06 7.95 -5.74
CA ASN A 458 -18.03 8.08 -4.65
C ASN A 458 -17.92 6.86 -3.74
N PRO A 459 -17.44 7.00 -2.48
CA PRO A 459 -17.25 5.86 -1.60
C PRO A 459 -18.57 5.15 -1.27
N ASP A 460 -19.73 5.79 -1.48
CA ASP A 460 -21.04 5.22 -1.18
C ASP A 460 -21.44 4.06 -2.10
N GLY A 461 -20.88 4.04 -3.32
CA GLY A 461 -21.00 2.90 -4.22
C GLY A 461 -20.17 1.68 -3.79
N SER A 462 -19.23 1.84 -2.86
CA SER A 462 -18.39 0.76 -2.32
C SER A 462 -19.01 0.12 -1.08
N SER A 463 -18.55 -1.10 -0.72
CA SER A 463 -19.07 -1.78 0.47
C SER A 463 -18.18 -2.91 0.97
N TYR A 464 -18.15 -3.10 2.29
CA TYR A 464 -17.82 -4.39 2.88
C TYR A 464 -18.86 -5.45 2.51
N ASN A 465 -18.47 -6.72 2.57
CA ASN A 465 -19.33 -7.88 2.31
C ASN A 465 -20.47 -8.04 3.31
N ASN A 466 -20.34 -7.46 4.50
CA ASN A 466 -21.40 -7.41 5.52
C ASN A 466 -22.42 -6.27 5.27
N LEU A 467 -22.15 -5.41 4.28
CA LEU A 467 -22.94 -4.24 3.87
C LEU A 467 -23.09 -3.12 4.92
N LYS A 468 -22.38 -3.20 6.04
CA LYS A 468 -22.56 -2.26 7.16
C LYS A 468 -21.87 -0.93 6.92
N GLU A 469 -20.83 -0.91 6.09
CA GLU A 469 -19.98 0.26 5.86
C GLU A 469 -19.47 0.29 4.42
N GLN A 470 -19.04 1.47 3.97
CA GLN A 470 -18.28 1.66 2.74
C GLN A 470 -16.89 1.02 2.90
N PHE A 471 -16.23 0.65 1.80
CA PHE A 471 -14.90 0.05 1.87
C PHE A 471 -14.09 0.31 0.60
N LEU A 472 -12.95 0.98 0.77
CA LEU A 472 -11.99 1.26 -0.31
C LEU A 472 -10.71 0.41 -0.18
N GLY A 473 -10.57 -0.34 0.91
CA GLY A 473 -9.27 -0.84 1.38
C GLY A 473 -8.58 0.16 2.31
N ASP A 474 -7.32 -0.13 2.65
CA ASP A 474 -6.57 0.57 3.72
C ASP A 474 -5.40 1.40 3.21
N TYR A 475 -5.11 1.33 1.92
CA TYR A 475 -3.99 2.04 1.32
C TYR A 475 -4.16 2.19 -0.19
N ILE A 476 -3.43 3.16 -0.73
CA ILE A 476 -3.06 3.24 -2.14
C ILE A 476 -1.56 2.96 -2.26
N GLN A 477 -1.03 2.80 -3.47
CA GLN A 477 0.42 2.67 -3.61
C GLN A 477 1.02 3.37 -4.83
N ILE A 478 2.32 3.66 -4.74
CA ILE A 478 3.09 4.33 -5.77
C ILE A 478 4.47 3.67 -5.93
N VAL A 479 4.94 3.54 -7.18
CA VAL A 479 6.31 3.13 -7.48
C VAL A 479 6.94 4.06 -8.54
N SER A 480 8.19 4.45 -8.33
CA SER A 480 8.90 5.40 -9.21
C SER A 480 9.88 4.68 -10.14
N GLY A 481 9.81 5.01 -11.43
CA GLY A 481 10.81 4.65 -12.43
C GLY A 481 11.80 5.80 -12.71
N PRO A 482 12.58 5.73 -13.80
CA PRO A 482 13.51 6.80 -14.16
C PRO A 482 12.84 8.11 -14.64
N ALA A 483 11.63 8.03 -15.20
CA ALA A 483 10.95 9.15 -15.85
C ALA A 483 9.49 9.36 -15.42
N SER A 484 8.92 8.43 -14.65
CA SER A 484 7.53 8.51 -14.22
C SER A 484 7.33 7.78 -12.91
N ALA A 485 6.37 8.24 -12.12
CA ALA A 485 5.81 7.49 -11.00
C ALA A 485 4.49 6.85 -11.41
N TYR A 486 4.21 5.66 -10.91
CA TYR A 486 3.02 4.87 -11.22
C TYR A 486 2.21 4.72 -9.96
N ILE A 487 0.96 5.19 -9.98
CA ILE A 487 0.08 5.26 -8.81
C ILE A 487 -1.08 4.31 -9.06
N VAL A 488 -1.34 3.41 -8.11
CA VAL A 488 -2.51 2.51 -8.10
C VAL A 488 -3.42 2.84 -6.92
N TRP A 489 -4.73 2.81 -7.15
CA TRP A 489 -5.73 3.10 -6.12
C TRP A 489 -7.04 2.35 -6.41
N THR A 490 -7.85 2.21 -5.36
CA THR A 490 -9.22 1.70 -5.46
C THR A 490 -10.16 2.80 -5.94
N ASP A 491 -10.88 2.56 -7.02
CA ASP A 491 -11.67 3.54 -7.72
C ASP A 491 -13.14 3.14 -7.82
N SER A 492 -14.02 3.94 -7.20
CA SER A 492 -15.46 3.71 -7.22
C SER A 492 -16.21 4.63 -8.19
N ARG A 493 -15.55 5.23 -9.19
CA ARG A 493 -16.19 6.15 -10.15
C ARG A 493 -17.35 5.49 -10.92
N ASN A 494 -17.23 4.19 -11.15
CA ASN A 494 -18.21 3.39 -11.88
C ASN A 494 -19.25 2.76 -10.95
N ALA A 495 -19.09 2.90 -9.64
CA ALA A 495 -20.00 2.34 -8.67
C ALA A 495 -21.29 3.16 -8.55
N THR A 496 -22.44 2.48 -8.54
CA THR A 496 -23.73 3.14 -8.28
C THR A 496 -24.16 2.91 -6.84
N PRO A 497 -24.42 3.97 -6.04
CA PRO A 497 -24.95 3.83 -4.69
C PRO A 497 -26.24 3.01 -4.65
N CYS A 498 -26.48 2.33 -3.54
CA CYS A 498 -27.64 1.46 -3.39
C CYS A 498 -28.51 1.85 -2.21
N ALA A 499 -29.67 2.45 -2.49
CA ALA A 499 -30.61 2.93 -1.49
C ALA A 499 -31.05 1.85 -0.47
N ALA A 500 -31.13 0.58 -0.90
CA ALA A 500 -31.45 -0.52 0.00
C ALA A 500 -30.32 -0.79 1.01
N VAL A 501 -29.07 -0.68 0.57
CA VAL A 501 -27.88 -0.78 1.44
C VAL A 501 -27.81 0.44 2.35
N ASP A 502 -28.06 1.65 1.84
CA ASP A 502 -28.04 2.87 2.65
C ASP A 502 -29.09 2.86 3.76
N ALA A 503 -30.28 2.33 3.47
CA ALA A 503 -31.34 2.12 4.46
C ALA A 503 -30.92 1.11 5.53
N TYR A 504 -30.24 0.03 5.13
CA TYR A 504 -29.68 -0.96 6.06
C TYR A 504 -28.60 -0.34 6.95
N ARG A 505 -27.62 0.37 6.36
CA ARG A 505 -26.56 1.10 7.09
C ARG A 505 -27.15 2.11 8.08
N THR A 506 -28.10 2.93 7.63
CA THR A 506 -28.80 3.90 8.50
C THR A 506 -29.45 3.22 9.71
N ALA A 507 -30.10 2.07 9.52
CA ALA A 507 -30.69 1.32 10.62
C ALA A 507 -29.61 0.76 11.58
N VAL A 508 -28.51 0.25 11.04
CA VAL A 508 -27.38 -0.28 11.82
C VAL A 508 -26.73 0.82 12.66
N TYR A 509 -26.42 1.98 12.05
CA TYR A 509 -25.85 3.15 12.72
C TYR A 509 -26.81 3.71 13.78
N GLY A 510 -28.13 3.62 13.54
CA GLY A 510 -29.17 3.89 14.53
C GLY A 510 -29.25 2.88 15.69
N GLY A 511 -28.37 1.88 15.74
CA GLY A 511 -28.27 0.88 16.79
C GLY A 511 -29.23 -0.31 16.64
N SER A 512 -29.86 -0.48 15.47
CA SER A 512 -30.79 -1.59 15.24
C SER A 512 -30.11 -2.95 15.43
N LYS A 513 -30.76 -3.82 16.19
CA LYS A 513 -30.36 -5.23 16.36
C LYS A 513 -31.19 -6.21 15.52
N THR A 514 -32.14 -5.68 14.76
CA THR A 514 -33.08 -6.46 13.94
C THR A 514 -33.01 -6.12 12.45
N ALA A 515 -32.12 -5.20 12.05
CA ALA A 515 -31.91 -4.85 10.65
C ALA A 515 -31.41 -6.09 9.87
N VAL A 516 -32.00 -6.31 8.70
CA VAL A 516 -31.66 -7.43 7.80
C VAL A 516 -31.02 -6.83 6.56
N ALA A 517 -29.85 -7.34 6.19
CA ALA A 517 -29.11 -6.87 5.03
C ALA A 517 -29.86 -7.22 3.73
N PRO A 518 -29.95 -6.30 2.75
CA PRO A 518 -30.53 -6.61 1.44
C PRO A 518 -29.63 -7.59 0.68
N ASN A 519 -30.17 -8.23 -0.37
CA ASN A 519 -29.34 -8.94 -1.35
C ASN A 519 -28.96 -7.95 -2.48
N PRO A 520 -27.68 -7.54 -2.60
CA PRO A 520 -27.23 -6.58 -3.60
C PRO A 520 -27.56 -6.99 -5.04
N ASP A 521 -27.48 -8.29 -5.36
CA ASP A 521 -27.72 -8.83 -6.71
C ASP A 521 -29.10 -8.47 -7.28
N THR A 522 -30.07 -8.24 -6.39
CA THR A 522 -31.47 -7.97 -6.76
C THR A 522 -31.99 -6.63 -6.28
N ALA A 523 -31.38 -6.07 -5.23
CA ALA A 523 -31.80 -4.82 -4.62
C ALA A 523 -31.05 -3.59 -5.14
N CYS A 524 -29.90 -3.79 -5.80
CA CYS A 524 -29.02 -2.72 -6.25
C CYS A 524 -28.88 -2.70 -7.79
N ALA A 525 -28.30 -1.62 -8.31
CA ALA A 525 -27.82 -1.60 -9.69
C ALA A 525 -26.68 -2.62 -9.86
N SER A 526 -26.49 -3.14 -11.08
CA SER A 526 -25.43 -4.11 -11.37
C SER A 526 -24.02 -3.58 -11.11
N SER A 527 -23.86 -2.26 -11.12
CA SER A 527 -22.63 -1.54 -10.82
C SER A 527 -22.45 -1.20 -9.34
N PHE A 528 -23.36 -1.59 -8.43
CA PHE A 528 -23.09 -1.42 -7.01
C PHE A 528 -21.88 -2.27 -6.62
N GLY A 529 -21.02 -1.72 -5.76
CA GLY A 529 -19.81 -2.38 -5.29
C GLY A 529 -18.64 -2.37 -6.26
N ASN A 530 -18.80 -1.79 -7.45
CA ASN A 530 -17.76 -1.75 -8.49
C ASN A 530 -16.57 -0.88 -8.08
N THR A 531 -15.59 -1.48 -7.39
CA THR A 531 -14.39 -0.81 -6.91
C THR A 531 -13.18 -1.31 -7.68
N ASP A 532 -12.93 -0.67 -8.81
CA ASP A 532 -11.87 -1.04 -9.75
C ASP A 532 -10.49 -0.69 -9.18
N THR A 533 -9.46 -1.47 -9.49
CA THR A 533 -8.06 -1.04 -9.37
C THR A 533 -7.68 -0.23 -10.61
N ILE A 534 -7.38 1.05 -10.42
CA ILE A 534 -6.97 1.96 -11.50
C ILE A 534 -5.50 2.36 -11.32
N ILE A 535 -4.78 2.51 -12.44
CA ILE A 535 -3.43 3.05 -12.48
C ILE A 535 -3.34 4.34 -13.29
N ALA A 536 -2.45 5.24 -12.90
CA ALA A 536 -1.97 6.34 -13.74
C ALA A 536 -0.47 6.55 -13.59
N ALA A 537 0.19 6.88 -14.70
CA ALA A 537 1.58 7.32 -14.71
C ALA A 537 1.63 8.86 -14.59
N VAL A 538 2.46 9.38 -13.70
CA VAL A 538 2.79 10.81 -13.62
C VAL A 538 4.21 11.01 -14.14
N GLY A 539 4.33 11.65 -15.31
CA GLY A 539 5.62 11.98 -15.91
C GLY A 539 6.25 13.19 -15.22
N TYR A 540 7.57 13.16 -15.04
CA TYR A 540 8.35 14.27 -14.48
C TYR A 540 9.62 14.57 -15.27
#